data_AF-N6UGM4-F1
#
_entry.id   AF-N6UGM4-F1
#
_cell.length_a   1.000
_cell.length_b   1.000
_cell.length_c   1.000
_cell.angle_alpha   90.00
_cell.angle_beta   90.00
_cell.angle_gamma   90.00
#
_symmetry.space_group_name_H-M   'P 1'
#
loop_
_entity.id
_entity.type
_entity.pdbx_description
1 polymer ?
#
loop_
_entity_poly.entity_id
_entity_poly.type
_entity_poly.pdbx_seq_one_letter_code
_entity_poly.pdbx_strand_id
1 'polypeptide(L)' 'LCFTKLKLLLLAIEVKGVEGADTKISINPKGAKIVANTQGFFIAQSADEVKR' A
#
# COMPACT_ATOMS: atom_id res chain seq x y z
N LEU A 1 -1.65 12.10 2.44
CA LEU A 1 -0.50 12.34 1.54
C LEU A 1 -0.77 11.80 0.14
N CYS A 2 -1.01 10.50 -0.05
CA CYS A 2 -1.19 9.89 -1.39
C CYS A 2 -2.39 10.47 -2.16
N PHE A 3 -3.57 10.56 -1.55
CA PHE A 3 -4.73 11.12 -2.23
C PHE A 3 -4.60 12.64 -2.46
N THR A 4 -4.16 13.37 -1.43
CA THR A 4 -4.15 14.84 -1.44
C THR A 4 -3.00 15.44 -2.24
N LYS A 5 -1.85 14.77 -2.36
CA LYS A 5 -0.67 15.27 -3.09
C LYS A 5 -0.38 14.50 -4.38
N LEU A 6 -0.56 13.19 -4.39
CA LEU A 6 -0.23 12.33 -5.53
C LEU A 6 -1.44 11.97 -6.39
N LYS A 7 -2.67 12.30 -5.93
CA LYS A 7 -3.95 11.88 -6.53
C LYS A 7 -4.08 10.35 -6.67
N LEU A 8 -3.38 9.60 -5.80
CA LEU A 8 -3.43 8.14 -5.75
C LEU A 8 -4.31 7.69 -4.59
N LEU A 9 -5.29 6.85 -4.87
CA LEU A 9 -6.14 6.25 -3.84
C LEU A 9 -5.50 4.93 -3.37
N LEU A 10 -4.93 4.93 -2.16
CA LEU A 10 -4.41 3.73 -1.51
C LEU A 10 -5.58 2.86 -1.02
N LEU A 11 -5.67 1.63 -1.51
CA LEU A 11 -6.73 0.68 -1.17
C LEU A 11 -6.31 -0.32 -0.10
N ALA A 12 -5.11 -0.87 -0.24
CA ALA A 12 -4.60 -1.93 0.63
C ALA A 12 -3.08 -1.87 0.72
N ILE A 13 -2.53 -2.51 1.76
CA ILE A 13 -1.10 -2.74 1.88
C ILE A 13 -0.83 -4.21 2.16
N GLU A 14 0.32 -4.67 1.70
CA GLU A 14 0.92 -5.91 2.12
C GLU A 14 1.46 -5.77 3.54
N VAL A 15 1.08 -6.68 4.42
CA VAL A 15 1.64 -6.82 5.77
C VAL A 15 2.45 -8.11 5.78
N LYS A 16 3.77 -7.96 5.80
CA LYS A 16 4.70 -9.08 5.89
C LYS A 16 4.58 -9.73 7.27
N GLY A 17 4.36 -11.04 7.28
CA GLY A 17 4.42 -11.84 8.50
C GLY A 17 5.86 -11.93 9.03
N VAL A 18 6.00 -12.36 10.27
CA VAL A 18 7.32 -12.68 10.86
C VAL A 18 7.77 -14.04 10.31
N GLU A 19 9.08 -14.23 10.13
CA GLU A 19 9.74 -15.39 9.49
C GLU A 19 8.91 -16.69 9.41
N GLY A 20 8.47 -17.05 8.20
CA GLY A 20 7.70 -18.26 7.91
C GLY A 20 6.17 -18.09 7.95
N ALA A 21 5.66 -16.95 8.42
CA ALA A 21 4.24 -16.64 8.37
C ALA A 21 3.81 -16.05 7.02
N ASP A 22 2.62 -16.42 6.59
CA ASP A 22 2.03 -15.92 5.35
C ASP A 22 1.90 -14.40 5.34
N THR A 23 2.26 -13.82 4.20
CA THR A 23 1.99 -12.43 3.87
C THR A 23 0.48 -12.21 3.78
N LYS A 24 -0.01 -11.16 4.44
CA LYS A 24 -1.44 -10.79 4.44
C LYS A 24 -1.66 -9.48 3.72
N ILE A 25 -2.72 -9.38 2.93
CA ILE A 25 -3.17 -8.12 2.35
C ILE A 25 -4.18 -7.48 3.31
N SER A 26 -3.84 -6.32 3.85
CA SER A 26 -4.73 -5.53 4.69
C SER A 26 -5.46 -4.49 3.86
N ILE A 27 -6.76 -4.68 3.67
CA ILE A 27 -7.64 -3.76 2.92
C ILE A 27 -8.12 -2.65 3.84
N ASN A 28 -7.95 -1.40 3.40
CA ASN A 28 -8.19 -0.19 4.18
C ASN A 28 -7.53 -0.27 5.58
N PRO A 29 -6.19 -0.38 5.64
CA PRO A 29 -5.49 -0.60 6.89
C PRO A 29 -5.67 0.62 7.81
N LYS A 30 -6.48 0.47 8.85
CA LYS A 30 -6.66 1.50 9.88
C LYS A 30 -5.56 1.36 10.92
N GLY A 31 -4.66 2.33 11.00
CA GLY A 31 -3.59 2.37 12.02
C GLY A 31 -2.41 1.44 11.78
N ALA A 32 -2.32 0.77 10.62
CA ALA A 32 -1.14 -0.03 10.29
C ALA A 32 0.06 0.89 9.99
N LYS A 33 1.20 0.58 10.58
CA LYS A 33 2.46 1.27 10.29
C LYS A 33 3.01 0.74 8.97
N ILE A 34 3.31 1.65 8.04
CA ILE A 34 4.01 1.31 6.80
C ILE A 34 5.47 1.08 7.14
N VAL A 35 5.97 -0.13 6.85
CA VAL A 35 7.38 -0.49 7.02
C VAL A 35 8.13 -0.35 5.68
N ALA A 36 9.46 -0.32 5.72
CA ALA A 36 10.25 -0.29 4.49
C ALA A 36 9.91 -1.49 3.58
N ASN A 37 9.89 -1.26 2.27
CA ASN A 37 9.55 -2.28 1.26
C ASN A 37 8.16 -2.91 1.45
N THR A 38 7.17 -2.12 1.90
CA THR A 38 5.76 -2.50 1.91
C THR A 38 5.17 -2.35 0.51
N GLN A 39 4.55 -3.40 -0.03
CA GLN A 39 3.82 -3.29 -1.29
C GLN A 39 2.44 -2.64 -1.05
N GLY A 40 2.15 -1.56 -1.77
CA GLY A 40 0.86 -0.86 -1.71
C GLY A 40 0.00 -1.14 -2.94
N PHE A 41 -1.30 -1.22 -2.76
CA PHE A 41 -2.28 -1.37 -3.82
C PHE A 41 -3.02 -0.05 -4.02
N PHE A 42 -2.91 0.52 -5.22
CA PHE A 42 -3.46 1.83 -5.53
C PHE A 42 -4.43 1.78 -6.70
N ILE A 43 -5.44 2.65 -6.67
CA ILE A 43 -6.25 3.00 -7.84
C ILE A 43 -5.67 4.29 -8.41
N ALA A 44 -5.32 4.26 -9.70
CA ALA A 44 -4.74 5.34 -10.47
C ALA A 44 -5.26 5.29 -11.91
N GLN A 45 -5.07 6.37 -12.67
CA GLN A 45 -5.48 6.40 -14.08
C GLN A 45 -4.46 5.71 -14.99
N SER A 46 -3.21 5.59 -14.56
CA SER A 46 -2.16 4.84 -15.27
C SER A 46 -1.10 4.29 -14.31
N ALA A 47 -0.30 3.33 -14.80
CA ALA A 47 0.81 2.78 -14.03
C ALA A 47 1.95 3.80 -13.82
N ASP A 48 2.15 4.73 -14.75
CA ASP A 48 3.21 5.73 -14.64
C ASP A 48 2.92 6.75 -13.53
N GLU A 49 1.63 7.01 -13.25
CA GLU A 49 1.24 7.83 -12.11
C GLU A 49 1.63 7.22 -10.76
N VAL A 50 1.74 5.89 -10.69
CA VAL A 50 2.05 5.11 -9.47
C VAL A 50 3.57 5.05 -9.22
N LYS A 51 4.41 5.26 -10.23
CA LYS A 51 5.88 5.19 -10.12
C LYS A 51 6.55 6.44 -9.51
N ARG A 52 5.76 7.47 -9.20
CA ARG A 52 6.24 8.79 -8.75
C ARG A 52 6.73 8.82 -7.31
#